data_AF-A0A6I0E6D1-F1
#
_entry.id   AF-A0A6I0E6D1-F1
#
_cell.length_a   1.000
_cell.length_b   1.000
_cell.length_c   1.000
_cell.angle_alpha   90.00
_cell.angle_beta   90.00
_cell.angle_gamma   90.00
#
_symmetry.space_group_name_H-M   'P 1'
#
loop_
_entity.id
_entity.type
_entity.pdbx_description
1 polymer ?
#
loop_
_entity_poly.entity_id
_entity_poly.type
_entity_poly.pdbx_seq_one_letter_code
_entity_poly.pdbx_strand_id
1 'polypeptide(L)' 'MDSLRGIVIWGGVALASAIIAGLLAGVKNRDYSSWIAWCFVLPPLVLVLLLLPRYEGSRPKQPRLDESEGRHW' A
#
# COMPACT_ATOMS: atom_id res chain seq x y z
N MET A 1 -30.52 -10.83 1.58
CA MET A 1 -29.30 -11.53 1.08
C MET A 1 -28.29 -10.54 0.48
N ASP A 2 -28.53 -9.25 0.66
CA ASP A 2 -27.84 -8.15 -0.02
C ASP A 2 -26.53 -7.75 0.69
N SER A 3 -26.47 -7.89 2.01
CA SER A 3 -25.29 -7.55 2.81
C SER A 3 -24.10 -8.45 2.49
N LEU A 4 -24.31 -9.76 2.34
CA LEU A 4 -23.26 -10.70 1.97
C LEU A 4 -22.66 -10.37 0.60
N ARG A 5 -23.53 -10.06 -0.38
CA ARG A 5 -23.10 -9.63 -1.71
C ARG A 5 -22.28 -8.34 -1.65
N GLY A 6 -22.71 -7.38 -0.82
CA GLY A 6 -21.96 -6.14 -0.58
C GLY A 6 -20.56 -6.38 -0.01
N ILE A 7 -20.44 -7.28 0.98
CA ILE A 7 -19.16 -7.65 1.60
C ILE A 7 -18.22 -8.29 0.58
N VAL A 8 -18.72 -9.22 -0.25
CA VAL A 8 -17.90 -9.91 -1.26
C VAL A 8 -17.40 -8.92 -2.32
N ILE A 9 -18.27 -8.03 -2.80
CA ILE A 9 -17.89 -6.98 -3.76
C ILE A 9 -16.84 -6.07 -3.13
N TRP A 10 -17.06 -5.61 -1.90
CA TRP A 10 -16.11 -4.74 -1.20
C TRP A 10 -14.76 -5.42 -1.00
N GLY A 11 -14.75 -6.67 -0.52
CA GLY A 11 -13.53 -7.44 -0.30
C GLY A 11 -12.75 -7.68 -1.60
N GLY A 12 -13.44 -7.98 -2.70
CA GLY A 12 -12.81 -8.13 -4.02
C GLY A 12 -12.18 -6.84 -4.52
N VAL A 13 -12.89 -5.71 -4.38
CA VAL A 13 -12.38 -4.38 -4.76
C VAL A 13 -11.19 -3.97 -3.89
N ALA A 14 -11.25 -4.22 -2.57
CA ALA A 14 -10.15 -3.97 -1.65
C ALA A 14 -8.89 -4.78 -1.98
N LEU A 15 -9.05 -6.07 -2.27
CA LEU A 15 -7.94 -6.94 -2.63
C LEU A 15 -7.29 -6.51 -3.95
N ALA A 16 -8.11 -6.24 -4.98
CA ALA A 16 -7.63 -5.77 -6.27
C ALA A 16 -6.88 -4.43 -6.15
N SER A 17 -7.43 -3.49 -5.36
CA SER A 17 -6.80 -2.20 -5.06
C SER A 17 -5.44 -2.36 -4.38
N ALA A 18 -5.34 -3.25 -3.39
CA ALA A 18 -4.07 -3.54 -2.69
C ALA A 18 -2.99 -4.08 -3.63
N ILE A 19 -3.36 -4.99 -4.55
CA ILE A 19 -2.43 -5.55 -5.55
C ILE A 19 -1.93 -4.44 -6.49
N ILE A 20 -2.85 -3.63 -7.03
CA ILE A 20 -2.50 -2.52 -7.93
C ILE A 20 -1.60 -1.51 -7.20
N ALA A 21 -1.90 -1.21 -5.94
CA ALA A 21 -1.10 -0.30 -5.13
C ALA A 21 0.32 -0.82 -4.91
N GLY A 22 0.50 -2.12 -4.69
CA GLY A 22 1.83 -2.74 -4.62
C GLY A 22 2.63 -2.53 -5.90
N LEU A 23 2.02 -2.76 -7.06
CA LEU A 23 2.68 -2.54 -8.37
C LEU A 23 3.03 -1.05 -8.57
N LEU A 24 2.07 -0.15 -8.35
CA LEU A 24 2.27 1.29 -8.53
C LEU A 24 3.30 1.85 -7.54
N ALA A 25 3.32 1.39 -6.29
CA ALA A 25 4.31 1.81 -5.30
C ALA A 25 5.73 1.41 -5.73
N GLY A 26 5.90 0.25 -6.36
CA GLY A 26 7.17 -0.17 -6.95
C GLY A 26 7.62 0.75 -8.07
N VAL A 27 6.75 0.97 -9.06
CA VAL A 27 7.04 1.83 -10.23
C VAL A 27 7.32 3.27 -9.81
N LYS A 28 6.58 3.79 -8.83
CA LYS A 28 6.67 5.17 -8.35
C LYS A 28 7.69 5.37 -7.23
N ASN A 29 8.50 4.36 -6.90
CA ASN A 29 9.54 4.43 -5.87
C ASN A 29 9.02 4.83 -4.47
N ARG A 30 7.85 4.32 -4.09
CA ARG A 30 7.16 4.60 -2.82
C ARG A 30 7.18 3.39 -1.89
N ASP A 31 6.81 3.58 -0.63
CA ASP A 31 6.75 2.50 0.34
C ASP A 31 5.68 1.45 -0.01
N TYR A 32 6.05 0.16 -0.14
CA TYR A 32 5.05 -0.87 -0.49
C TYR A 32 4.03 -1.06 0.63
N SER A 33 4.50 -1.23 1.86
CA SER A 33 3.70 -1.69 2.99
C SER A 33 2.56 -0.71 3.29
N SER A 34 2.89 0.57 3.39
CA SER A 34 1.93 1.66 3.60
C SER A 34 0.91 1.72 2.47
N TRP A 35 1.34 1.74 1.21
CA TRP A 35 0.40 1.90 0.09
C TRP A 35 -0.51 0.68 -0.12
N ILE A 36 0.00 -0.54 0.08
CA ILE A 36 -0.82 -1.76 0.04
C ILE A 36 -1.88 -1.74 1.15
N ALA A 37 -1.47 -1.44 2.39
CA ALA A 37 -2.39 -1.43 3.54
C ALA A 37 -3.49 -0.37 3.37
N TRP A 38 -3.12 0.85 3.01
CA TRP A 38 -4.09 1.92 2.86
C TRP A 38 -5.04 1.72 1.68
N CYS A 39 -4.56 1.15 0.57
CA CYS A 39 -5.42 0.84 -0.58
C CYS A 39 -6.31 -0.40 -0.35
N PHE A 40 -5.95 -1.29 0.58
CA PHE A 40 -6.85 -2.36 1.04
C PHE A 40 -7.99 -1.81 1.91
N VAL A 41 -7.68 -0.93 2.87
CA VAL A 41 -8.68 -0.34 3.78
C VAL A 41 -9.60 0.64 3.04
N LEU A 42 -9.03 1.49 2.18
CA LEU A 42 -9.75 2.49 1.39
C LEU A 42 -9.42 2.30 -0.10
N PRO A 43 -10.17 1.44 -0.82
CA PRO A 43 -9.86 1.10 -2.21
C PRO A 43 -9.69 2.29 -3.17
N PRO A 44 -10.48 3.38 -3.08
CA PRO A 44 -10.29 4.55 -3.94
C PRO A 44 -8.92 5.23 -3.82
N LEU A 45 -8.16 4.98 -2.75
CA LEU A 45 -6.84 5.60 -2.55
C LEU A 45 -5.80 5.21 -3.62
N VAL A 46 -6.03 4.10 -4.34
CA VAL A 46 -5.18 3.72 -5.48
C VAL A 46 -5.14 4.79 -6.57
N LEU A 47 -6.21 5.60 -6.71
CA LEU A 47 -6.26 6.72 -7.65
C LEU A 47 -5.33 7.85 -7.23
N VAL A 48 -5.22 8.11 -5.92
CA VAL A 48 -4.26 9.07 -5.37
C VAL A 48 -2.85 8.61 -5.71
N LEU A 49 -2.53 7.34 -5.47
CA LEU A 49 -1.24 6.77 -5.83
C LEU A 49 -0.96 6.88 -7.34
N LEU A 50 -1.97 6.67 -8.18
CA LEU A 50 -1.86 6.79 -9.64
C LEU A 50 -1.47 8.21 -10.07
N LEU A 51 -2.10 9.23 -9.47
CA LEU A 51 -1.85 10.65 -9.77
C LEU A 51 -0.53 11.15 -9.21
N LEU A 52 -0.06 10.58 -8.10
CA LEU A 52 1.15 11.06 -7.44
C LEU A 52 2.39 10.80 -8.31
N PRO A 53 3.31 11.78 -8.44
CA PRO A 53 4.53 11.59 -9.21
C PRO A 53 5.43 10.54 -8.56
N ARG A 54 6.32 9.98 -9.38
CA ARG A 54 7.38 9.10 -8.91
C ARG A 54 8.26 9.87 -7.92
N TYR A 55 8.58 9.25 -6.80
CA TYR A 55 9.47 9.82 -5.81
C TYR A 55 10.91 9.79 -6.33
N GLU A 56 11.55 10.96 -6.38
CA GLU A 56 12.95 11.12 -6.78
C GLU A 56 13.88 10.95 -5.57
N GLY A 57 14.94 10.17 -5.73
CA GLY A 57 15.90 9.88 -4.65
C GLY A 57 15.77 8.47 -4.07
N SER A 58 16.46 8.23 -2.95
CA SER A 58 16.44 6.92 -2.29
C SER A 58 15.05 6.56 -1.83
N ARG A 59 14.62 5.34 -2.15
CA ARG A 59 13.33 4.81 -1.72
C ARG A 59 13.17 4.98 -0.21
N PRO A 60 12.02 5.46 0.30
CA PRO A 60 11.72 5.41 1.72
C PRO A 60 11.84 3.96 2.20
N LYS A 61 12.88 3.66 2.97
CA LYS A 61 13.10 2.35 3.58
C LYS A 61 12.49 2.40 4.97
N GLN A 62 11.51 1.56 5.25
CA GLN A 62 11.06 1.40 6.63
C GLN A 62 12.25 0.95 7.49
N PRO A 63 12.50 1.59 8.65
CA PRO A 63 13.50 1.13 9.61
C PRO A 63 13.22 -0.33 9.94
N ARG A 64 14.22 -1.20 9.82
CA ARG A 64 14.06 -2.60 10.24
C ARG A 64 14.06 -2.64 11.76
N LEU A 65 13.28 -3.54 12.36
CA LEU A 65 13.29 -3.78 13.81
C LEU A 65 14.73 -4.04 14.30
N ASP A 66 15.50 -4.81 13.53
CA ASP A 66 16.90 -5.17 13.82
C ASP A 66 17.87 -3.96 13.80
N GLU A 67 17.52 -2.85 13.13
CA GLU A 67 18.37 -1.64 13.13
C GLU A 67 18.33 -0.88 14.48
N SER A 68 17.37 -1.21 15.35
CA SER A 68 17.28 -0.65 16.71
C SER A 68 18.10 -1.45 17.74
N GLU A 69 18.34 -2.73 17.50
CA GLU A 69 19.02 -3.64 18.44
C GLU A 69 20.54 -3.48 18.39
N GLY A 70 21.11 -3.09 17.25
CA GLY A 70 22.55 -2.83 17.09
C GLY A 70 23.05 -1.49 17.65
N ARG A 71 22.16 -0.63 18.16
CA ARG A 71 22.50 0.70 18.70
C ARG A 71 22.55 0.75 20.23
N HIS A 72 22.31 -0.38 20.89
CA HIS A 72 22.20 -0.50 22.35
C HIS A 72 23.20 -1.53 22.93
N TRP A 73 24.42 -1.54 22.38
CA TRP A 73 25.57 -2.27 22.93
C TRP A 73 26.78 -1.34 23.00
#